data_AF-A0AAD8BDE1-F1
#
_entry.id   AF-A0AAD8BDE1-F1
#
_cell.length_a   1.000
_cell.length_b   1.000
_cell.length_c   1.000
_cell.angle_alpha   90.00
_cell.angle_beta   90.00
_cell.angle_gamma   90.00
#
_symmetry.space_group_name_H-M   'P 1'
#
loop_
_entity.id
_entity.type
_entity.pdbx_description
1 polymer ?
#
loop_
_entity_poly.entity_id
_entity_poly.type
_entity_poly.pdbx_seq_one_letter_code
_entity_poly.pdbx_strand_id
1 'polypeptide(L)' 'MGEGSGSSVLCFYVNGQKIEDSAPDPKMTLLTYLRDKLRLTGSKLGCGEGGCGACTVMVSRYSDDTDTVKYPF' A
#
# COMPACT_ATOMS: atom_id res chain seq x y z
N MET A 1 -21.35 -10.44 16.91
CA MET A 1 -21.02 -9.04 17.25
C MET A 1 -20.63 -8.35 15.97
N GLY A 2 -21.46 -7.43 15.47
CA GLY A 2 -21.20 -6.63 14.29
C GLY A 2 -21.16 -5.16 14.66
N GLU A 3 -20.09 -4.47 14.25
CA GLU A 3 -19.87 -3.02 14.32
C GLU A 3 -18.80 -2.74 13.23
N GLY A 4 -18.84 -1.74 12.35
CA GLY A 4 -19.75 -0.61 12.19
C GLY A 4 -19.62 -0.07 10.76
N SER A 5 -20.73 0.48 10.29
CA SER A 5 -20.94 1.04 8.97
C SER A 5 -20.19 2.36 8.78
N GLY A 6 -19.20 2.31 7.90
CA GLY A 6 -18.62 3.41 7.15
C GLY A 6 -17.80 2.77 6.04
N SER A 7 -18.40 2.50 4.88
CA SER A 7 -17.69 1.86 3.76
C SER A 7 -16.72 2.85 3.12
N SER A 8 -15.63 3.14 3.82
CA SER A 8 -14.53 3.92 3.31
C SER A 8 -13.73 3.02 2.39
N VAL A 9 -13.88 3.24 1.08
CA VAL A 9 -13.09 2.54 0.06
C VAL A 9 -11.65 3.03 0.16
N LEU A 10 -10.71 2.10 0.38
CA LEU A 10 -9.29 2.42 0.32
C LEU A 10 -8.91 2.58 -1.16
N CYS A 11 -8.50 3.79 -1.54
CA CYS A 11 -8.11 4.13 -2.92
C CYS A 11 -6.65 4.58 -2.99
N PHE A 12 -5.86 3.93 -3.84
CA PHE A 12 -4.45 4.27 -4.06
C PHE A 12 -3.99 3.81 -5.45
N TYR A 13 -2.75 4.09 -5.82
CA TYR A 13 -2.17 3.66 -7.10
C TYR A 13 -1.01 2.69 -6.88
N VAL A 14 -0.93 1.67 -7.73
CA VAL A 14 0.20 0.74 -7.82
C VAL A 14 0.64 0.66 -9.27
N ASN A 15 1.90 0.99 -9.56
CA ASN A 15 2.46 0.96 -10.92
C ASN A 15 1.59 1.68 -11.97
N GLY A 16 0.97 2.81 -11.58
CA GLY A 16 0.07 3.60 -12.43
C GLY A 16 -1.38 3.09 -12.52
N GLN A 17 -1.70 1.95 -11.92
CA GLN A 17 -3.06 1.40 -11.89
C GLN A 17 -3.79 1.84 -10.62
N LYS A 18 -5.00 2.36 -10.77
CA LYS A 18 -5.88 2.72 -9.64
C LYS A 18 -6.41 1.45 -8.98
N ILE A 19 -6.23 1.35 -7.67
CA ILE A 19 -6.74 0.28 -6.82
C ILE A 19 -7.83 0.86 -5.92
N GLU A 20 -8.98 0.19 -5.89
CA GLU A 20 -10.09 0.48 -5.00
C GLU A 20 -10.44 -0.77 -4.20
N ASP A 21 -10.38 -0.67 -2.88
CA ASP A 21 -10.66 -1.77 -1.97
C ASP A 21 -11.80 -1.40 -1.02
N SER A 22 -12.95 -2.04 -1.21
CA SER A 22 -14.18 -1.75 -0.47
C SER A 22 -14.24 -2.39 0.92
N ALA A 23 -13.35 -3.36 1.20
CA ALA A 23 -13.29 -4.06 2.48
C ALA A 23 -11.83 -4.37 2.86
N PRO A 24 -10.98 -3.34 3.07
CA PRO A 24 -9.59 -3.54 3.42
C PRO A 24 -9.48 -4.10 4.85
N ASP A 25 -8.61 -5.11 5.04
CA ASP A 25 -8.22 -5.57 6.39
C ASP A 25 -7.15 -4.61 6.95
N PRO A 26 -7.40 -3.89 8.06
CA PRO A 26 -6.44 -2.96 8.66
C PRO A 26 -5.12 -3.63 9.11
N LYS A 27 -5.10 -4.95 9.28
CA LYS A 27 -3.89 -5.71 9.65
C LYS A 27 -3.06 -6.16 8.45
N MET A 28 -3.59 -6.06 7.23
CA MET A 28 -2.88 -6.49 6.03
C MET A 28 -1.75 -5.52 5.70
N THR A 29 -0.52 -6.06 5.62
CA THR A 29 0.64 -5.26 5.21
C THR A 29 0.64 -5.00 3.70
N LEU A 30 1.27 -3.91 3.26
CA LEU A 30 1.43 -3.61 1.84
C LEU A 30 2.16 -4.74 1.08
N LEU A 31 3.18 -5.35 1.70
CA LEU A 31 3.92 -6.47 1.10
C LEU A 31 2.99 -7.66 0.82
N THR A 32 2.16 -8.04 1.79
CA THR A 32 1.15 -9.09 1.63
C THR A 32 0.14 -8.72 0.56
N TYR A 33 -0.33 -7.47 0.56
CA TYR A 33 -1.29 -6.97 -0.43
C TYR A 33 -0.77 -7.09 -1.87
N LEU A 34 0.45 -6.61 -2.11
CA LEU A 34 1.08 -6.65 -3.44
C LEU A 34 1.25 -8.10 -3.93
N ARG A 35 1.73 -9.00 -3.06
CA ARG A 35 2.06 -10.37 -3.44
C ARG A 35 0.84 -11.27 -3.57
N ASP A 36 -0.08 -11.21 -2.62
CA ASP A 36 -1.16 -12.18 -2.51
C ASP A 36 -2.45 -11.69 -3.18
N LYS A 37 -2.78 -10.39 -3.02
CA LYS A 37 -3.99 -9.80 -3.61
C LYS A 37 -3.76 -9.37 -5.05
N LEU A 38 -2.67 -8.62 -5.31
CA LEU A 38 -2.37 -8.10 -6.66
C LEU A 38 -1.46 -9.02 -7.49
N ARG A 39 -0.95 -10.12 -6.91
CA ARG A 39 -0.05 -11.09 -7.58
C ARG A 39 1.25 -10.48 -8.12
N LEU A 40 1.66 -9.33 -7.60
CA LEU A 40 2.94 -8.68 -7.88
C LEU A 40 4.02 -9.25 -6.96
N THR A 41 4.69 -10.31 -7.41
CA THR A 41 5.62 -11.09 -6.57
C THR A 41 7.06 -10.56 -6.55
N GLY A 42 7.33 -9.40 -7.16
CA GLY A 42 8.65 -8.76 -7.24
C GLY A 42 9.22 -8.41 -5.87
N SER A 43 8.49 -7.66 -5.05
CA SER A 43 8.87 -7.36 -3.66
C SER A 43 8.84 -8.63 -2.80
N LYS A 44 9.86 -8.84 -1.97
CA LYS A 44 10.09 -10.11 -1.26
C LYS A 44 9.95 -9.96 0.24
N LEU A 45 9.41 -10.99 0.89
CA LEU A 45 9.52 -11.15 2.34
C LEU A 45 10.90 -11.69 2.68
N GLY A 46 11.74 -10.86 3.31
CA GLY A 46 13.05 -11.26 3.85
C GLY A 46 12.99 -11.41 5.37
N CYS A 47 13.23 -10.32 6.10
CA CYS A 47 13.27 -10.32 7.57
C CYS A 47 11.92 -10.05 8.28
N GLY A 48 10.95 -9.39 7.62
CA GLY A 48 9.67 -9.01 8.25
C GLY A 48 9.73 -7.83 9.24
N GLU A 49 10.92 -7.30 9.53
CA GLU A 49 11.15 -6.26 10.54
C GLU A 49 11.85 -4.99 9.99
N GLY A 50 12.14 -4.96 8.68
CA GLY A 50 12.73 -3.80 8.01
C GLY A 50 14.27 -3.79 7.85
N GLY A 51 15.00 -4.75 8.45
CA GLY A 51 16.47 -4.77 8.42
C GLY A 51 17.12 -5.10 7.06
N CYS A 52 16.45 -5.84 6.19
CA CYS A 52 17.08 -6.37 4.95
C CYS A 52 16.78 -5.62 3.65
N GLY A 53 15.77 -4.74 3.62
CA GLY A 53 15.38 -4.02 2.40
C GLY A 53 14.79 -4.86 1.25
N ALA A 54 14.56 -6.17 1.43
CA ALA A 54 14.03 -7.04 0.36
C ALA A 54 12.61 -6.67 -0.12
N CYS A 55 11.86 -5.94 0.71
CA CYS A 55 10.51 -5.47 0.41
C CYS A 55 10.43 -3.96 0.13
N THR A 56 11.56 -3.29 -0.14
CA THR A 56 11.59 -1.84 -0.40
C THR A 56 10.73 -1.48 -1.61
N VAL A 57 9.94 -0.42 -1.48
CA VAL A 57 9.08 0.16 -2.52
C VAL A 57 9.14 1.68 -2.45
N MET A 58 8.84 2.35 -3.56
CA MET A 58 8.71 3.81 -3.58
C MET A 58 7.26 4.20 -3.27
N VAL A 59 7.08 5.18 -2.40
CA VAL A 59 5.79 5.80 -2.13
C VAL A 59 5.84 7.25 -2.60
N SER A 60 4.87 7.66 -3.41
CA SER A 60 4.77 9.04 -3.90
C SER A 60 3.55 9.73 -3.28
N ARG A 61 3.69 11.01 -2.96
CA ARG A 61 2.58 11.84 -2.46
C ARG A 61 2.60 13.22 -3.09
N TYR A 62 1.45 13.67 -3.56
CA TYR A 62 1.26 15.06 -3.96
C TYR A 62 1.05 15.93 -2.72
N SER A 63 1.74 17.07 -2.63
CA SER A 63 1.62 18.05 -1.55
C SER A 63 0.94 19.30 -2.08
N ASP A 64 -0.27 19.57 -1.59
CA ASP A 64 -1.07 20.75 -1.98
C ASP A 64 -0.37 22.07 -1.60
N ASP A 65 0.36 22.10 -0.48
CA ASP A 65 1.06 23.30 0.00
C ASP A 65 2.18 23.77 -0.93
N THR A 66 2.82 22.83 -1.64
CA THR A 66 4.00 23.12 -2.45
C THR A 66 3.78 22.88 -3.94
N ASP A 67 2.58 22.44 -4.34
CA ASP A 67 2.24 22.03 -5.71
C ASP A 67 3.32 21.09 -6.32
N THR A 68 3.81 20.14 -5.51
CA THR A 68 4.85 19.19 -5.96
C THR A 68 4.56 17.77 -5.53
N VAL A 69 5.01 16.82 -6.36
CA VAL A 69 5.06 15.40 -5.99
C VAL A 69 6.34 15.13 -5.22
N LYS A 70 6.19 14.60 -4.00
CA LYS A 70 7.31 14.11 -3.18
C LYS A 70 7.50 12.61 -3.42
N TYR A 71 8.76 12.24 -3.59
CA TYR A 71 9.26 10.86 -3.67
C TYR A 71 10.22 10.65 -2.49
N PRO A 72 9.72 10.39 -1.27
CA PRO A 72 10.58 10.08 -0.14
C PRO A 72 11.48 8.87 -0.46
N PHE A 73 12.78 9.06 -0.22
CA PHE A 73 13.81 8.02 -0.23
C PHE A 73 14.04 7.50 1.18
#